data_AF-A0A1F6LS93-F1
#
_entry.id   AF-A0A1F6LS93-F1
#
_cell.length_a   1.000
_cell.length_b   1.000
_cell.length_c   1.000
_cell.angle_alpha   90.00
_cell.angle_beta   90.00
_cell.angle_gamma   90.00
#
_symmetry.space_group_name_H-M   'P 1'
#
loop_
_entity.id
_entity.type
_entity.pdbx_description
1 polymer ?
#
loop_
_entity_poly.entity_id
_entity_poly.type
_entity_poly.pdbx_seq_one_letter_code
_entity_poly.pdbx_strand_id
1 'polypeptide(L)'
;MILPPHIPGDATQTTTPAARASRTPYIATTILIAALSGLVAGLAYTAYGPSTRPIISSETRIERTSTETIEERRVKNAQESVAVFYGDKIDQPLATATAITGDGWFITTAAAAAKTKRVIIHPRAMGTVEKIVIDPASHFAFVKTSVRDARLLDSTTLENIPRGSRLAIILAHTAIPVTLQDARACVTDRCPSEFGDRISFAATIVEPLPQFAIDGAPVITTRGELVGIAERRTNNNVIIIPIDQLRAGFESAFARGVANRPTFPVRVTNATRTPVLTLANTLIARGFVVEQSTLSELKEGDIITHINRQPVEASASLFELVSTVYSLGTATLTLERKNAPLEITITLKKI
;
A
#
# COMPACT_ATOMS: atom_id res chain seq x y z
N MET A 1 -46.90 -16.39 36.09
CA MET A 1 -47.37 -15.68 34.89
C MET A 1 -47.16 -16.62 33.71
N ILE A 2 -48.24 -17.24 33.26
CA ILE A 2 -48.29 -18.32 32.26
C ILE A 2 -48.94 -17.72 31.02
N LEU A 3 -48.30 -17.89 29.85
CA LEU A 3 -48.90 -18.30 28.56
C LEU A 3 -47.90 -18.06 27.39
N PRO A 4 -47.71 -19.05 26.49
CA PRO A 4 -47.23 -18.87 25.10
C PRO A 4 -48.46 -18.65 24.17
N PRO A 5 -48.44 -18.95 22.85
CA PRO A 5 -47.54 -18.64 21.71
C PRO A 5 -48.29 -17.81 20.62
N HIS A 6 -47.69 -17.49 19.47
CA HIS A 6 -48.46 -17.40 18.21
C HIS A 6 -47.62 -17.56 16.94
N ILE A 7 -47.92 -18.63 16.20
CA ILE A 7 -47.80 -18.74 14.75
C ILE A 7 -49.20 -18.41 14.17
N PRO A 8 -49.26 -17.68 13.06
CA PRO A 8 -49.89 -18.15 11.81
C PRO A 8 -48.94 -17.90 10.62
N GLY A 9 -48.88 -18.69 9.54
CA GLY A 9 -49.92 -19.48 8.90
C GLY A 9 -50.33 -18.81 7.58
N ASP A 10 -49.84 -19.39 6.48
CA ASP A 10 -50.35 -19.39 5.10
C ASP A 10 -50.16 -18.25 4.08
N ALA A 11 -49.47 -18.66 3.01
CA ALA A 11 -49.88 -18.72 1.62
C ALA A 11 -50.43 -17.46 0.92
N THR A 12 -49.70 -17.02 -0.11
CA THR A 12 -50.30 -16.71 -1.42
C THR A 12 -49.29 -16.94 -2.54
N GLN A 13 -49.56 -17.97 -3.35
CA GLN A 13 -49.10 -18.08 -4.72
C GLN A 13 -49.94 -17.13 -5.59
N THR A 14 -49.31 -16.38 -6.49
CA THR A 14 -49.98 -15.79 -7.66
C THR A 14 -49.01 -15.67 -8.84
N THR A 15 -49.07 -16.71 -9.68
CA THR A 15 -49.20 -16.70 -11.14
C THR A 15 -48.66 -15.53 -11.99
N THR A 16 -47.80 -15.94 -12.93
CA THR A 16 -47.38 -15.35 -14.22
C THR A 16 -48.49 -14.73 -15.08
N PRO A 17 -48.14 -13.79 -15.98
CA PRO A 17 -48.24 -14.07 -17.43
C PRO A 17 -46.95 -13.63 -18.15
N ALA A 18 -46.26 -14.44 -18.97
CA ALA A 18 -46.62 -14.90 -20.31
C ALA A 18 -46.98 -13.75 -21.27
N ALA A 19 -45.95 -13.15 -21.89
CA ALA A 19 -46.08 -12.45 -23.16
C ALA A 19 -45.07 -13.02 -24.16
N ARG A 20 -45.60 -13.37 -25.32
CA ARG A 20 -45.03 -14.14 -26.42
C ARG A 20 -44.93 -13.21 -27.64
N ALA A 21 -44.04 -13.57 -28.56
CA ALA A 21 -43.79 -13.04 -29.92
C ALA A 21 -42.68 -11.95 -29.98
N SER A 22 -41.73 -12.00 -30.92
CA SER A 22 -41.75 -12.58 -32.27
C SER A 22 -40.37 -13.12 -32.73
N ARG A 23 -40.45 -14.13 -33.62
CA ARG A 23 -39.42 -14.66 -34.54
C ARG A 23 -39.01 -13.54 -35.53
N THR A 24 -37.87 -13.47 -36.24
CA THR A 24 -37.04 -14.47 -36.98
C THR A 24 -35.76 -13.74 -37.51
N PRO A 25 -34.78 -14.43 -38.15
CA PRO A 25 -33.35 -14.06 -38.20
C PRO A 25 -32.89 -13.40 -39.51
N TYR A 26 -31.64 -12.90 -39.55
CA TYR A 26 -30.88 -12.72 -40.79
C TYR A 26 -29.54 -13.48 -40.72
N ILE A 27 -29.33 -14.28 -41.75
CA ILE A 27 -28.18 -15.13 -42.09
C ILE A 27 -27.28 -14.37 -43.07
N ALA A 28 -25.96 -14.59 -42.99
CA ALA A 28 -24.89 -14.44 -44.00
C ALA A 28 -24.75 -13.07 -44.71
N THR A 29 -23.56 -12.52 -44.90
CA THR A 29 -22.57 -12.79 -46.00
C THR A 29 -21.50 -11.67 -45.76
N THR A 30 -20.17 -11.79 -45.86
CA THR A 30 -19.35 -12.11 -47.03
C THR A 30 -17.87 -12.03 -46.59
N ILE A 31 -17.15 -13.15 -46.68
CA ILE A 31 -15.70 -13.15 -46.98
C ILE A 31 -15.59 -12.83 -48.48
N LEU A 32 -14.52 -12.13 -48.89
CA LEU A 32 -13.97 -12.03 -50.26
C LEU A 32 -14.12 -10.67 -50.95
N ILE A 33 -13.16 -9.75 -50.74
CA ILE A 33 -12.64 -8.87 -51.82
C ILE A 33 -11.13 -8.74 -51.64
N ALA A 34 -10.41 -9.78 -52.07
CA ALA A 34 -9.06 -9.67 -52.58
C ALA A 34 -9.18 -9.77 -54.11
N ALA A 35 -9.34 -8.62 -54.79
CA ALA A 35 -9.18 -8.44 -56.24
C ALA A 35 -9.68 -7.04 -56.65
N LEU A 36 -9.00 -5.97 -56.25
CA LEU A 36 -9.19 -4.63 -56.85
C LEU A 36 -8.05 -3.68 -56.45
N SER A 37 -6.83 -3.98 -56.91
CA SER A 37 -5.72 -2.99 -56.95
C SER A 37 -4.66 -3.31 -58.03
N GLY A 38 -4.93 -4.27 -58.91
CA GLY A 38 -4.04 -4.64 -60.00
C GLY A 38 -4.67 -4.33 -61.34
N LEU A 39 -4.87 -3.05 -61.68
CA LEU A 39 -5.04 -2.62 -63.09
C LEU A 39 -5.05 -1.10 -63.32
N VAL A 40 -4.14 -0.32 -62.71
CA VAL A 40 -3.84 1.05 -63.18
C VAL A 40 -2.34 1.32 -63.05
N ALA A 41 -1.53 0.66 -63.88
CA ALA A 41 -0.15 1.08 -64.18
C ALA A 41 0.37 0.45 -65.49
N GLY A 42 -0.51 0.05 -66.40
CA GLY A 42 -0.15 -0.38 -67.75
C GLY A 42 -0.54 0.69 -68.75
N LEU A 43 0.22 1.79 -68.83
CA LEU A 43 0.22 2.77 -69.93
C LEU A 43 1.26 3.87 -69.63
N ALA A 44 2.54 3.57 -69.86
CA ALA A 44 3.60 4.56 -70.17
C ALA A 44 4.91 3.81 -70.48
N TYR A 45 4.91 3.01 -71.54
CA TYR A 45 6.14 2.55 -72.17
C TYR A 45 6.29 3.32 -73.47
N THR A 46 7.10 4.38 -73.47
CA THR A 46 8.03 4.74 -74.56
C THR A 46 8.80 6.01 -74.20
N ALA A 47 10.11 5.96 -74.47
CA ALA A 47 11.09 7.05 -74.49
C ALA A 47 11.70 7.46 -73.13
N TYR A 48 12.82 6.84 -72.76
CA TYR A 48 14.16 7.46 -72.59
C TYR A 48 15.14 6.42 -72.00
N GLY A 49 16.40 6.43 -72.45
CA GLY A 49 17.38 5.34 -72.34
C GLY A 49 17.92 4.99 -70.94
N PRO A 50 18.84 4.00 -70.84
CA PRO A 50 19.19 3.36 -69.58
C PRO A 50 20.17 4.23 -68.78
N SER A 51 19.74 4.73 -67.62
CA SER A 51 20.66 5.20 -66.58
C SER A 51 20.64 4.21 -65.42
N THR A 52 21.70 3.43 -65.28
CA THR A 52 21.98 2.60 -64.11
C THR A 52 22.21 3.49 -62.90
N ARG A 53 21.21 3.57 -62.00
CA ARG A 53 21.42 4.00 -60.62
C ARG A 53 21.07 2.82 -59.70
N PRO A 54 21.92 2.48 -58.71
CA PRO A 54 21.61 1.41 -57.79
C PRO A 54 20.38 1.81 -56.96
N ILE A 55 19.36 0.96 -56.97
CA ILE A 55 18.25 1.03 -56.01
C ILE A 55 18.85 0.63 -54.66
N ILE A 56 19.16 1.63 -53.83
CA ILE A 56 19.37 1.40 -52.41
C ILE A 56 18.01 1.01 -51.85
N SER A 57 17.80 -0.28 -51.57
CA SER A 57 16.66 -0.71 -50.77
C SER A 57 16.84 -0.10 -49.38
N SER A 58 16.14 0.99 -49.10
CA SER A 58 15.97 1.44 -47.73
C SER A 58 15.20 0.35 -47.01
N GLU A 59 15.90 -0.46 -46.22
CA GLU A 59 15.28 -1.26 -45.19
C GLU A 59 14.44 -0.28 -44.35
N THR A 60 13.12 -0.35 -44.48
CA THR A 60 12.21 0.33 -43.56
C THR A 60 12.38 -0.37 -42.22
N ARG A 61 13.40 0.05 -41.47
CA ARG A 61 13.55 -0.28 -40.06
C ARG A 61 12.30 0.28 -39.42
N ILE A 62 11.37 -0.61 -39.08
CA ILE A 62 10.28 -0.27 -38.16
C ILE A 62 10.97 -0.04 -36.82
N GLU A 63 11.44 1.19 -36.60
CA GLU A 63 11.74 1.65 -35.26
C GLU A 63 10.42 1.53 -34.50
N ARG A 64 10.34 0.50 -33.65
CA ARG A 64 9.36 0.50 -32.55
C ARG A 64 9.76 1.67 -31.66
N THR A 65 9.25 2.85 -31.95
CA THR A 65 9.30 4.01 -31.06
C THR A 65 8.39 3.69 -29.88
N SER A 66 8.91 2.91 -28.93
CA SER A 66 8.33 2.79 -27.61
C SER A 66 8.58 4.12 -26.91
N THR A 67 7.70 5.10 -27.15
CA THR A 67 7.66 6.37 -26.42
C THR A 67 7.04 6.11 -25.04
N GLU A 68 7.60 5.16 -24.30
CA GLU A 68 7.21 4.90 -22.91
C GLU A 68 7.57 6.15 -22.11
N THR A 69 6.56 6.78 -21.55
CA THR A 69 6.74 7.95 -20.70
C THR A 69 7.52 7.56 -19.44
N ILE A 70 8.18 8.53 -18.80
CA ILE A 70 8.89 8.30 -17.53
C ILE A 70 7.93 7.72 -16.47
N GLU A 71 6.66 8.15 -16.48
CA GLU A 71 5.64 7.69 -15.55
C GLU A 71 5.24 6.23 -15.81
N GLU A 72 4.98 5.86 -17.07
CA GLU A 72 4.70 4.46 -17.45
C GLU A 72 5.85 3.54 -17.05
N ARG A 73 7.10 3.99 -17.28
CA ARG A 73 8.27 3.23 -16.86
C ARG A 73 8.35 3.06 -15.35
N ARG A 74 8.05 4.11 -14.58
CA ARG A 74 8.02 4.05 -13.10
C ARG A 74 6.95 3.09 -12.60
N VAL A 75 5.75 3.12 -13.18
CA VAL A 75 4.67 2.19 -12.85
C VAL A 75 5.08 0.76 -13.17
N LYS A 76 5.56 0.50 -14.38
CA LYS A 76 6.01 -0.82 -14.80
C LYS A 76 7.13 -1.36 -13.90
N ASN A 77 8.08 -0.51 -13.56
CA ASN A 77 9.13 -0.82 -12.61
C ASN A 77 8.57 -1.18 -11.23
N ALA A 78 7.57 -0.43 -10.74
CA ALA A 78 6.94 -0.73 -9.47
C ALA A 78 6.13 -2.03 -9.50
N GLN A 79 5.51 -2.37 -10.63
CA GLN A 79 4.78 -3.64 -10.78
C GLN A 79 5.68 -4.87 -10.60
N GLU A 80 6.98 -4.75 -10.85
CA GLU A 80 7.95 -5.83 -10.62
C GLU A 80 8.27 -6.06 -9.13
N SER A 81 7.88 -5.12 -8.26
CA SER A 81 7.91 -5.31 -6.80
C SER A 81 6.63 -5.97 -6.27
N VAL A 82 5.63 -6.18 -7.14
CA VAL A 82 4.30 -6.63 -6.75
C VAL A 82 4.15 -8.13 -7.01
N ALA A 83 3.72 -8.84 -5.97
CA ALA A 83 3.29 -10.22 -6.06
C ALA A 83 1.78 -10.33 -5.87
N VAL A 84 1.19 -11.37 -6.46
CA VAL A 84 -0.20 -11.77 -6.28
C VAL A 84 -0.22 -13.08 -5.53
N PHE A 85 -0.99 -13.10 -4.43
CA PHE A 85 -1.08 -14.24 -3.53
C PHE A 85 -2.34 -15.04 -3.85
N TYR A 86 -2.17 -16.36 -3.91
CA TYR A 86 -3.24 -17.30 -4.25
C TYR A 86 -3.40 -18.36 -3.16
N GLY A 87 -4.64 -18.79 -2.97
CA GLY A 87 -4.96 -19.96 -2.16
C GLY A 87 -4.79 -21.25 -2.98
N ASP A 88 -5.76 -22.16 -2.84
CA ASP A 88 -5.75 -23.43 -3.56
C ASP A 88 -6.07 -23.26 -5.06
N LYS A 89 -6.84 -22.23 -5.42
CA LYS A 89 -7.22 -21.92 -6.80
C LYS A 89 -6.43 -20.71 -7.32
N ILE A 90 -5.82 -20.85 -8.51
CA ILE A 90 -5.00 -19.80 -9.15
C ILE A 90 -5.87 -18.76 -9.90
N ASP A 91 -7.13 -19.06 -10.18
CA ASP A 91 -8.04 -18.14 -10.86
C ASP A 91 -8.61 -17.04 -9.95
N GLN A 92 -8.38 -17.14 -8.63
CA GLN A 92 -8.91 -16.21 -7.64
C GLN A 92 -7.79 -15.64 -6.76
N PRO A 93 -7.27 -14.44 -7.09
CA PRO A 93 -6.25 -13.80 -6.26
C PRO A 93 -6.83 -13.43 -4.89
N LEU A 94 -6.13 -13.80 -3.82
CA LEU A 94 -6.50 -13.47 -2.44
C LEU A 94 -6.14 -12.04 -2.08
N ALA A 95 -4.93 -11.63 -2.45
CA ALA A 95 -4.36 -10.33 -2.11
C ALA A 95 -3.20 -9.98 -3.02
N THR A 96 -2.79 -8.73 -2.94
CA THR A 96 -1.52 -8.26 -3.46
C THR A 96 -0.48 -8.30 -2.33
N ALA A 97 0.79 -8.39 -2.67
CA ALA A 97 1.88 -8.28 -1.72
C ALA A 97 3.02 -7.45 -2.31
N THR A 98 3.70 -6.71 -1.44
CA THR A 98 4.82 -5.83 -1.82
C THR A 98 6.15 -6.47 -1.43
N ALA A 99 7.10 -6.53 -2.36
CA ALA A 99 8.45 -7.00 -2.06
C ALA A 99 9.15 -6.05 -1.09
N ILE A 100 9.74 -6.62 -0.03
CA ILE A 100 10.51 -5.88 0.98
C ILE A 100 11.98 -6.29 0.99
N THR A 101 12.31 -7.47 0.44
CA THR A 101 13.69 -7.89 0.21
C THR A 101 13.84 -8.60 -1.14
N GLY A 102 15.01 -8.45 -1.77
CA GLY A 102 15.30 -9.12 -3.05
C GLY A 102 15.37 -10.65 -2.92
N ASP A 103 15.63 -11.15 -1.72
CA ASP A 103 15.72 -12.58 -1.47
C ASP A 103 14.36 -13.26 -1.25
N GLY A 104 13.22 -12.55 -1.38
CA GLY A 104 11.90 -13.16 -1.46
C GLY A 104 10.97 -12.93 -0.27
N TRP A 105 11.21 -11.90 0.56
CA TRP A 105 10.24 -11.46 1.56
C TRP A 105 9.26 -10.46 0.96
N PHE A 106 7.98 -10.68 1.28
CA PHE A 106 6.86 -9.85 0.89
C PHE A 106 6.05 -9.42 2.10
N ILE A 107 5.38 -8.28 2.01
CA ILE A 107 4.38 -7.85 2.99
C ILE A 107 2.97 -7.88 2.37
N THR A 108 2.00 -8.41 3.12
CA THR A 108 0.57 -8.39 2.78
C THR A 108 -0.26 -8.39 4.07
N THR A 109 -1.59 -8.43 3.98
CA THR A 109 -2.45 -8.53 5.17
C THR A 109 -2.36 -9.92 5.81
N ALA A 110 -2.45 -9.98 7.14
CA ALA A 110 -2.40 -11.23 7.89
C ALA A 110 -3.51 -12.21 7.48
N ALA A 111 -4.71 -11.68 7.19
CA ALA A 111 -5.85 -12.46 6.70
C ALA A 111 -5.57 -13.14 5.35
N ALA A 112 -4.87 -12.46 4.44
CA ALA A 112 -4.48 -13.04 3.15
C ALA A 112 -3.33 -14.03 3.30
N ALA A 113 -2.30 -13.68 4.07
CA ALA A 113 -1.15 -14.55 4.32
C ALA A 113 -1.57 -15.91 4.88
N ALA A 114 -2.49 -15.93 5.85
CA ALA A 114 -3.00 -17.17 6.45
C ALA A 114 -3.63 -18.15 5.46
N LYS A 115 -4.17 -17.64 4.34
CA LYS A 115 -4.82 -18.42 3.29
C LYS A 115 -3.90 -18.70 2.09
N THR A 116 -2.73 -18.07 2.04
CA THR A 116 -1.84 -18.14 0.88
C THR A 116 -1.09 -19.46 0.84
N LYS A 117 -1.06 -20.08 -0.34
CA LYS A 117 -0.29 -21.29 -0.63
C LYS A 117 0.72 -21.08 -1.74
N ARG A 118 0.38 -20.23 -2.72
CA ARG A 118 1.20 -19.95 -3.91
C ARG A 118 1.32 -18.45 -4.11
N VAL A 119 2.44 -18.04 -4.69
CA VAL A 119 2.76 -16.64 -4.97
C VAL A 119 3.21 -16.50 -6.41
N ILE A 120 2.73 -15.47 -7.11
CA ILE A 120 3.18 -15.12 -8.45
C ILE A 120 3.70 -13.69 -8.41
N ILE A 121 4.96 -13.47 -8.75
CA ILE A 121 5.48 -12.13 -9.05
C ILE A 121 5.21 -11.86 -10.51
N HIS A 122 4.36 -10.88 -10.79
CA HIS A 122 3.89 -10.61 -12.13
C HIS A 122 5.04 -10.22 -13.09
N PRO A 123 5.16 -10.83 -14.28
CA PRO A 123 4.86 -12.22 -14.66
C PRO A 123 6.15 -13.07 -14.64
N ARG A 124 7.12 -12.72 -13.78
CA ARG A 124 8.48 -13.24 -13.80
C ARG A 124 8.62 -14.62 -13.17
N ALA A 125 7.91 -14.89 -12.09
CA ALA A 125 8.17 -16.09 -11.29
C ALA A 125 6.95 -16.56 -10.48
N MET A 126 6.80 -17.87 -10.37
CA MET A 126 5.92 -18.53 -9.41
C MET A 126 6.76 -19.11 -8.28
N GLY A 127 6.29 -18.99 -7.05
CA GLY A 127 6.95 -19.57 -5.89
C GLY A 127 5.97 -20.09 -4.86
N THR A 128 6.52 -20.78 -3.86
CA THR A 128 5.80 -21.32 -2.71
C THR A 128 6.08 -20.50 -1.47
N VAL A 129 5.12 -20.48 -0.55
CA VAL A 129 5.32 -19.89 0.78
C VAL A 129 6.23 -20.80 1.60
N GLU A 130 7.33 -20.24 2.12
CA GLU A 130 8.29 -20.93 2.98
C GLU A 130 8.06 -20.62 4.46
N LYS A 131 7.71 -19.36 4.77
CA LYS A 131 7.49 -18.90 6.13
C LYS A 131 6.50 -17.74 6.15
N ILE A 132 5.68 -17.68 7.19
CA ILE A 132 4.80 -16.55 7.49
C ILE A 132 5.13 -16.05 8.88
N VAL A 133 5.34 -14.75 9.02
CA VAL A 133 5.46 -14.05 10.30
C VAL A 133 4.36 -13.02 10.39
N ILE A 134 3.39 -13.23 11.27
CA ILE A 134 2.31 -12.28 11.51
C ILE A 134 2.80 -11.24 12.50
N ASP A 135 2.57 -9.97 12.19
CA ASP A 135 2.80 -8.87 13.12
C ASP A 135 1.57 -8.74 14.03
N PRO A 136 1.68 -8.93 15.35
CA PRO A 136 0.52 -8.87 16.22
C PRO A 136 -0.06 -7.45 16.37
N ALA A 137 0.72 -6.41 16.08
CA ALA A 137 0.29 -5.03 16.28
C ALA A 137 -0.16 -4.33 14.99
N SER A 138 0.06 -4.95 13.83
CA SER A 138 -0.44 -4.47 12.55
C SER A 138 -1.23 -5.59 11.88
N HIS A 139 -2.28 -5.30 11.10
CA HIS A 139 -3.04 -6.35 10.42
C HIS A 139 -2.26 -6.99 9.23
N PHE A 140 -0.93 -7.00 9.30
CA PHE A 140 -0.01 -7.44 8.25
C PHE A 140 0.77 -8.68 8.65
N ALA A 141 1.28 -9.34 7.63
CA ALA A 141 2.21 -10.44 7.76
C ALA A 141 3.34 -10.29 6.75
N PHE A 142 4.52 -10.75 7.17
CA PHE A 142 5.70 -10.89 6.36
C PHE A 142 5.79 -12.32 5.88
N VAL A 143 5.79 -12.50 4.56
CA VAL A 143 5.73 -13.82 3.91
C VAL A 143 7.02 -14.04 3.15
N LYS A 144 7.78 -15.04 3.60
CA LYS A 144 8.95 -15.55 2.88
C LYS A 144 8.49 -16.52 1.81
N THR A 145 9.03 -16.36 0.62
CA THR A 145 8.74 -17.22 -0.53
C THR A 145 10.03 -17.75 -1.14
N SER A 146 9.88 -18.76 -1.98
CA SER A 146 10.98 -19.31 -2.79
C SER A 146 11.42 -18.39 -3.93
N VAL A 147 10.71 -17.28 -4.18
CA VAL A 147 11.04 -16.37 -5.28
C VAL A 147 12.25 -15.52 -4.93
N ARG A 148 13.15 -15.31 -5.89
CA ARG A 148 14.37 -14.50 -5.74
C ARG A 148 14.36 -13.34 -6.74
N ASP A 149 15.26 -12.39 -6.51
CA ASP A 149 15.46 -11.20 -7.35
C ASP A 149 14.20 -10.33 -7.51
N ALA A 150 13.40 -10.28 -6.44
CA ALA A 150 12.25 -9.38 -6.38
C ALA A 150 12.73 -7.92 -6.37
N ARG A 151 12.08 -7.06 -7.17
CA ARG A 151 12.46 -5.67 -7.24
C ARG A 151 12.01 -4.91 -6.00
N LEU A 152 12.87 -4.04 -5.49
CA LEU A 152 12.57 -3.19 -4.34
C LEU A 152 12.23 -1.77 -4.79
N LEU A 153 11.37 -1.12 -4.01
CA LEU A 153 11.03 0.27 -4.14
C LEU A 153 11.79 1.08 -3.10
N ASP A 154 12.29 2.25 -3.51
CA ASP A 154 12.80 3.24 -2.57
C ASP A 154 11.64 3.75 -1.69
N SER A 155 11.85 3.89 -0.39
CA SER A 155 10.79 4.34 0.54
C SER A 155 10.85 5.84 0.79
N THR A 156 9.68 6.44 1.04
CA THR A 156 9.54 7.81 1.55
C THR A 156 8.46 7.86 2.63
N THR A 157 8.49 8.90 3.46
CA THR A 157 7.57 9.06 4.58
C THR A 157 6.26 9.71 4.14
N LEU A 158 5.15 9.02 4.37
CA LEU A 158 3.80 9.50 4.02
C LEU A 158 3.47 10.87 4.65
N GLU A 159 4.00 11.16 5.83
CA GLU A 159 3.76 12.41 6.56
C GLU A 159 4.32 13.64 5.85
N ASN A 160 5.36 13.46 5.02
CA ASN A 160 5.97 14.53 4.23
C ASN A 160 5.19 14.82 2.93
N ILE A 161 4.13 14.06 2.67
CA ILE A 161 3.34 14.18 1.44
C ILE A 161 2.14 15.10 1.71
N PRO A 162 2.05 16.25 1.02
CA PRO A 162 0.93 17.17 1.21
C PRO A 162 -0.40 16.51 0.88
N ARG A 163 -1.45 16.86 1.64
CA ARG A 163 -2.83 16.56 1.28
C ARG A 163 -3.14 17.03 -0.14
N GLY A 164 -3.89 16.23 -0.89
CA GLY A 164 -4.21 16.49 -2.30
C GLY A 164 -3.13 16.04 -3.29
N SER A 165 -1.99 15.53 -2.81
CA SER A 165 -0.97 14.93 -3.68
C SER A 165 -1.52 13.70 -4.40
N ARG A 166 -1.11 13.54 -5.66
CA ARG A 166 -1.39 12.34 -6.45
C ARG A 166 -0.43 11.22 -6.07
N LEU A 167 -1.01 10.06 -5.82
CA LEU A 167 -0.33 8.80 -5.55
C LEU A 167 -0.84 7.74 -6.52
N ALA A 168 -0.25 6.55 -6.50
CA ALA A 168 -0.75 5.41 -7.23
C ALA A 168 -0.71 4.14 -6.37
N ILE A 169 -1.79 3.38 -6.38
CA ILE A 169 -1.81 1.99 -5.89
C ILE A 169 -1.34 1.10 -7.02
N ILE A 170 -0.28 0.33 -6.79
CA ILE A 170 0.30 -0.52 -7.82
C ILE A 170 -0.19 -1.95 -7.64
N LEU A 171 -0.73 -2.51 -8.72
CA LEU A 171 -1.22 -3.88 -8.78
C LEU A 171 -0.47 -4.59 -9.89
N ALA A 172 -0.48 -5.92 -9.90
CA ALA A 172 0.30 -6.71 -10.85
C ALA A 172 0.21 -6.21 -12.31
N HIS A 173 -1.00 -5.94 -12.79
CA HIS A 173 -1.24 -5.58 -14.20
C HIS A 173 -1.67 -4.14 -14.41
N THR A 174 -1.85 -3.35 -13.35
CA THR A 174 -2.38 -1.99 -13.47
C THR A 174 -1.90 -1.10 -12.34
N ALA A 175 -2.04 0.21 -12.51
CA ALA A 175 -1.88 1.18 -11.44
C ALA A 175 -3.16 1.98 -11.33
N ILE A 176 -3.62 2.21 -10.10
CA ILE A 176 -4.81 3.00 -9.83
C ILE A 176 -4.34 4.36 -9.29
N PRO A 177 -4.54 5.46 -10.04
CA PRO A 177 -4.26 6.79 -9.52
C PRO A 177 -5.21 7.10 -8.37
N VAL A 178 -4.68 7.60 -7.27
CA VAL A 178 -5.43 7.98 -6.08
C VAL A 178 -4.95 9.32 -5.55
N THR A 179 -5.81 10.00 -4.80
CA THR A 179 -5.51 11.31 -4.22
C THR A 179 -5.49 11.17 -2.71
N LEU A 180 -4.42 11.68 -2.10
CA LEU A 180 -4.28 11.68 -0.65
C LEU A 180 -5.34 12.61 -0.04
N GLN A 181 -6.36 12.05 0.62
CA GLN A 181 -7.44 12.84 1.21
C GLN A 181 -7.05 13.44 2.54
N ASP A 182 -6.53 12.60 3.42
CA ASP A 182 -6.07 12.98 4.76
C ASP A 182 -4.91 12.05 5.09
N ALA A 183 -3.76 12.61 5.44
CA ALA A 183 -2.60 11.83 5.86
C ALA A 183 -2.76 11.26 7.28
N ARG A 184 -3.88 11.57 7.98
CA ARG A 184 -4.08 11.27 9.40
C ARG A 184 -5.46 10.71 9.72
N ALA A 185 -5.96 9.81 8.88
CA ALA A 185 -7.07 8.96 9.28
C ALA A 185 -6.63 8.05 10.43
N CYS A 186 -7.26 8.23 11.59
CA CYS A 186 -6.97 7.44 12.76
C CYS A 186 -7.32 5.98 12.50
N VAL A 187 -6.38 5.07 12.76
CA VAL A 187 -6.64 3.63 12.71
C VAL A 187 -7.44 3.17 13.94
N THR A 188 -7.45 3.99 15.00
CA THR A 188 -8.23 3.81 16.23
C THR A 188 -9.08 5.05 16.49
N ASP A 189 -10.14 4.97 17.28
CA ASP A 189 -11.19 6.00 17.46
C ASP A 189 -10.73 7.38 18.01
N ARG A 190 -9.43 7.68 18.05
CA ARG A 190 -8.89 8.93 18.60
C ARG A 190 -7.57 9.38 17.92
N CYS A 191 -7.58 10.51 17.21
CA CYS A 191 -6.38 11.32 16.82
C CYS A 191 -6.41 12.68 17.51
N PRO A 192 -5.26 13.39 17.72
CA PRO A 192 -3.96 13.35 17.01
C PRO A 192 -2.81 12.62 17.72
N SER A 193 -3.12 11.61 18.54
CA SER A 193 -2.13 10.96 19.39
C SER A 193 -1.34 9.84 18.71
N GLU A 194 -0.05 9.72 19.01
CA GLU A 194 0.83 8.60 18.63
C GLU A 194 0.98 7.58 19.77
N PHE A 195 1.05 6.30 19.40
CA PHE A 195 1.38 5.15 20.25
C PHE A 195 2.61 4.43 19.66
N GLY A 196 3.63 4.17 20.48
CA GLY A 196 4.85 3.52 19.99
C GLY A 196 4.71 2.01 19.74
N ASP A 197 3.58 1.40 20.09
CA ASP A 197 3.36 -0.05 19.98
C ASP A 197 2.28 -0.45 18.95
N ARG A 198 1.67 0.52 18.27
CA ARG A 198 0.53 0.31 17.35
C ARG A 198 0.65 1.18 16.12
N ILE A 199 -0.10 0.80 15.08
CA ILE A 199 -0.33 1.69 13.95
C ILE A 199 -1.13 2.91 14.44
N SER A 200 -0.45 4.05 14.47
CA SER A 200 -0.95 5.29 15.10
C SER A 200 -1.67 6.19 14.12
N PHE A 201 -1.32 6.11 12.83
CA PHE A 201 -2.01 6.84 11.78
C PHE A 201 -2.03 6.04 10.49
N ALA A 202 -3.02 6.32 9.67
CA ALA A 202 -3.09 5.93 8.28
C ALA A 202 -3.55 7.12 7.45
N ALA A 203 -3.46 7.01 6.14
CA ALA A 203 -4.09 7.99 5.27
C ALA A 203 -5.33 7.42 4.60
N THR A 204 -6.34 8.24 4.37
CA THR A 204 -7.48 7.88 3.53
C THR A 204 -7.29 8.35 2.10
N ILE A 205 -7.89 7.60 1.18
CA ILE A 205 -8.04 7.96 -0.22
C ILE A 205 -9.51 8.13 -0.55
N VAL A 206 -9.80 9.01 -1.53
CA VAL A 206 -11.18 9.45 -1.83
C VAL A 206 -11.84 8.53 -2.86
N GLU A 207 -11.04 7.87 -3.68
CA GLU A 207 -11.53 7.27 -4.92
C GLU A 207 -12.29 5.97 -4.68
N PRO A 208 -13.38 5.73 -5.44
CA PRO A 208 -14.04 4.43 -5.45
C PRO A 208 -13.09 3.40 -6.05
N LEU A 209 -12.55 2.54 -5.19
CA LEU A 209 -11.64 1.51 -5.62
C LEU A 209 -12.37 0.23 -6.03
N PRO A 210 -11.86 -0.47 -7.05
CA PRO A 210 -12.45 -1.71 -7.48
C PRO A 210 -12.30 -2.81 -6.41
N GLN A 211 -13.15 -3.84 -6.51
CA GLN A 211 -13.26 -4.90 -5.50
C GLN A 211 -12.18 -5.98 -5.57
N PHE A 212 -11.22 -5.89 -6.50
CA PHE A 212 -10.14 -6.87 -6.57
C PHE A 212 -9.06 -6.63 -5.51
N ALA A 213 -8.06 -7.53 -5.48
CA ALA A 213 -7.01 -7.67 -4.48
C ALA A 213 -6.13 -6.40 -4.33
N ILE A 214 -6.59 -5.44 -3.53
CA ILE A 214 -5.86 -4.19 -3.20
C ILE A 214 -5.11 -4.33 -1.88
N ASP A 215 -5.57 -5.20 -0.99
CA ASP A 215 -4.91 -5.49 0.27
C ASP A 215 -3.46 -5.92 0.03
N GLY A 216 -2.52 -5.24 0.70
CA GLY A 216 -1.09 -5.51 0.57
C GLY A 216 -0.40 -4.86 -0.64
N ALA A 217 -1.14 -4.10 -1.47
CA ALA A 217 -0.60 -3.38 -2.61
C ALA A 217 0.27 -2.18 -2.17
N PRO A 218 1.41 -1.92 -2.84
CA PRO A 218 2.20 -0.75 -2.55
C PRO A 218 1.51 0.50 -3.08
N VAL A 219 1.58 1.56 -2.27
CA VAL A 219 1.19 2.91 -2.66
C VAL A 219 2.45 3.72 -2.90
N ILE A 220 2.56 4.34 -4.07
CA ILE A 220 3.76 5.07 -4.48
C ILE A 220 3.47 6.53 -4.82
N THR A 221 4.50 7.38 -4.69
CA THR A 221 4.50 8.73 -5.24
C THR A 221 4.62 8.70 -6.77
N THR A 222 4.38 9.84 -7.43
CA THR A 222 4.66 10.03 -8.87
C THR A 222 6.16 9.86 -9.22
N ARG A 223 7.05 9.91 -8.22
CA ARG A 223 8.48 9.64 -8.37
C ARG A 223 8.83 8.15 -8.34
N GLY A 224 7.89 7.28 -7.96
CA GLY A 224 8.13 5.84 -7.82
C GLY A 224 8.51 5.39 -6.41
N GLU A 225 8.42 6.28 -5.41
CA GLU A 225 8.81 5.99 -4.03
C GLU A 225 7.63 5.38 -3.26
N LEU A 226 7.87 4.28 -2.55
CA LEU A 226 6.91 3.61 -1.66
C LEU A 226 6.60 4.48 -0.45
N VAL A 227 5.33 4.83 -0.29
CA VAL A 227 4.85 5.62 0.86
C VAL A 227 4.23 4.75 1.93
N GLY A 228 3.66 3.61 1.52
CA GLY A 228 2.90 2.73 2.40
C GLY A 228 2.21 1.60 1.65
N ILE A 229 1.41 0.84 2.39
CA ILE A 229 0.71 -0.34 1.91
C ILE A 229 -0.79 -0.10 2.04
N ALA A 230 -1.54 -0.42 0.99
CA ALA A 230 -2.98 -0.31 0.98
C ALA A 230 -3.62 -1.42 1.84
N GLU A 231 -4.57 -1.02 2.69
CA GLU A 231 -5.40 -1.91 3.50
C GLU A 231 -6.86 -1.51 3.35
N ARG A 232 -7.72 -2.47 3.02
CA ARG A 232 -9.17 -2.28 3.01
C ARG A 232 -9.72 -2.46 4.42
N ARG A 233 -10.53 -1.50 4.86
CA ARG A 233 -11.26 -1.51 6.13
C ARG A 233 -12.71 -1.94 5.94
N THR A 234 -13.36 -2.24 7.06
CA THR A 234 -14.82 -2.41 7.14
C THR A 234 -15.50 -1.17 6.54
N ASN A 235 -16.43 -1.37 5.59
CA ASN A 235 -17.09 -0.36 4.73
C ASN A 235 -16.40 -0.06 3.38
N ASN A 236 -15.46 -0.91 2.93
CA ASN A 236 -14.80 -0.78 1.62
C ASN A 236 -13.90 0.46 1.47
N ASN A 237 -13.70 1.22 2.55
CA ASN A 237 -12.72 2.29 2.61
C ASN A 237 -11.33 1.68 2.55
N VAL A 238 -10.45 2.26 1.74
CA VAL A 238 -9.05 1.86 1.70
C VAL A 238 -8.24 2.94 2.40
N ILE A 239 -7.34 2.48 3.25
CA ILE A 239 -6.38 3.32 3.94
C ILE A 239 -4.97 2.94 3.51
N ILE A 240 -4.05 3.88 3.66
CA ILE A 240 -2.63 3.69 3.42
C ILE A 240 -1.96 3.56 4.78
N ILE A 241 -1.38 2.40 5.05
CA ILE A 241 -0.54 2.19 6.22
C ILE A 241 0.90 2.58 5.84
N PRO A 242 1.48 3.60 6.49
CA PRO A 242 2.83 4.06 6.16
C PRO A 242 3.86 2.96 6.32
N ILE A 243 4.80 2.88 5.37
CA ILE A 243 5.83 1.83 5.39
C ILE A 243 6.74 1.95 6.62
N ASP A 244 6.96 3.17 7.10
CA ASP A 244 7.79 3.48 8.26
C ASP A 244 7.22 2.88 9.55
N GLN A 245 5.88 2.83 9.68
CA GLN A 245 5.22 2.18 10.81
C GLN A 245 5.27 0.66 10.74
N LEU A 246 5.62 0.08 9.59
CA LEU A 246 5.77 -1.36 9.41
C LEU A 246 7.22 -1.82 9.61
N ARG A 247 8.16 -0.87 9.70
CA ARG A 247 9.61 -1.12 9.69
C ARG A 247 10.10 -2.00 10.82
N ALA A 248 9.79 -1.63 12.06
CA ALA A 248 10.24 -2.38 13.24
C ALA A 248 9.73 -3.83 13.24
N GLY A 249 8.50 -4.04 12.76
CA GLY A 249 7.89 -5.36 12.65
C GLY A 249 8.69 -6.28 11.74
N PHE A 250 9.05 -5.81 10.53
CA PHE A 250 9.79 -6.64 9.59
C PHE A 250 11.26 -6.80 10.00
N GLU A 251 11.91 -5.77 10.53
CA GLU A 251 13.31 -5.86 11.01
C GLU A 251 13.44 -6.93 12.09
N SER A 252 12.49 -6.97 13.04
CA SER A 252 12.44 -8.05 14.02
C SER A 252 12.13 -9.40 13.38
N ALA A 253 11.21 -9.46 12.41
CA ALA A 253 10.88 -10.70 11.71
C ALA A 253 12.11 -11.30 11.01
N PHE A 254 12.97 -10.46 10.43
CA PHE A 254 14.20 -10.89 9.76
C PHE A 254 15.29 -11.31 10.74
N ALA A 255 15.51 -10.52 11.78
CA ALA A 255 16.57 -10.79 12.74
C ALA A 255 16.26 -11.98 13.66
N ARG A 256 15.00 -12.15 14.07
CA ARG A 256 14.58 -13.08 15.14
C ARG A 256 13.56 -14.11 14.69
N GLY A 257 13.05 -14.00 13.47
CA GLY A 257 12.02 -14.91 12.96
C GLY A 257 10.62 -14.66 13.52
N VAL A 258 10.44 -13.60 14.33
CA VAL A 258 9.19 -13.15 14.94
C VAL A 258 9.09 -11.62 14.86
N ALA A 259 7.92 -11.12 14.48
CA ALA A 259 7.64 -9.69 14.42
C ALA A 259 7.33 -9.21 15.83
N ASN A 260 8.33 -8.61 16.48
CA ASN A 260 8.17 -7.95 17.77
C ASN A 260 8.28 -6.46 17.57
N ARG A 261 7.53 -5.70 18.36
CA ARG A 261 7.62 -4.25 18.40
C ARG A 261 7.97 -3.78 19.80
N PRO A 262 8.73 -2.67 19.93
CA PRO A 262 8.88 -2.02 21.22
C PRO A 262 7.51 -1.63 21.76
N THR A 263 7.27 -1.94 23.02
CA THR A 263 6.13 -1.40 23.74
C THR A 263 6.55 -0.06 24.32
N PHE A 264 5.89 1.01 23.87
CA PHE A 264 5.97 2.32 24.48
C PHE A 264 4.54 2.76 24.82
N PRO A 265 4.05 2.40 26.03
CA PRO A 265 2.66 2.54 26.42
C PRO A 265 2.36 3.97 26.89
N VAL A 266 2.74 4.92 26.04
CA VAL A 266 2.61 6.35 26.24
C VAL A 266 1.89 6.89 25.03
N ARG A 267 0.79 7.58 25.31
CA ARG A 267 0.04 8.33 24.33
C ARG A 267 0.59 9.75 24.31
N VAL A 268 1.00 10.21 23.14
CA VAL A 268 1.54 11.56 23.01
C VAL A 268 0.85 12.32 21.89
N THR A 269 0.82 13.64 21.98
CA THR A 269 0.51 14.51 20.86
C THR A 269 1.77 15.26 20.43
N ASN A 270 2.07 15.24 19.14
CA ASN A 270 3.22 15.96 18.60
C ASN A 270 2.93 17.47 18.55
N ALA A 271 3.68 18.25 19.33
CA ALA A 271 3.52 19.69 19.47
C ALA A 271 3.84 20.46 18.20
N THR A 272 4.81 19.99 17.41
CA THR A 272 5.16 20.64 16.12
C THR A 272 4.06 20.47 15.07
N ARG A 273 3.16 19.50 15.26
CA ARG A 273 2.21 19.04 14.25
C ARG A 273 0.76 19.42 14.54
N THR A 274 0.52 20.06 15.69
CA THR A 274 -0.81 20.48 16.13
C THR A 274 -0.75 22.00 16.31
N PRO A 275 -1.45 22.77 15.46
CA PRO A 275 -1.46 24.23 15.56
C PRO A 275 -1.95 24.64 16.95
N VAL A 276 -1.12 25.37 17.68
CA VAL A 276 -1.46 25.94 19.01
C VAL A 276 -1.71 24.87 20.09
N LEU A 277 -0.69 24.06 20.40
CA LEU A 277 -0.66 23.39 21.71
C LEU A 277 -0.19 24.37 22.77
N THR A 278 -1.11 24.71 23.66
CA THR A 278 -0.81 25.43 24.89
C THR A 278 -0.93 24.48 26.07
N LEU A 279 0.13 24.38 26.86
CA LEU A 279 0.09 23.72 28.15
C LEU A 279 0.35 24.81 29.20
N ALA A 280 -0.62 24.99 30.11
CA ALA A 280 -0.57 26.05 31.12
C ALA A 280 -0.21 27.44 30.53
N ASN A 281 -0.86 27.82 29.42
CA ASN A 281 -0.65 29.08 28.69
C ASN A 281 0.74 29.30 28.08
N THR A 282 1.58 28.26 28.02
CA THR A 282 2.87 28.30 27.31
C THR A 282 2.73 27.63 25.95
N LEU A 283 3.15 28.31 24.89
CA LEU A 283 3.18 27.73 23.55
C LEU A 283 4.27 26.66 23.48
N ILE A 284 3.89 25.43 23.16
CA ILE A 284 4.85 24.36 22.94
C ILE A 284 5.22 24.32 21.46
N ALA A 285 6.43 24.76 21.14
CA ALA A 285 6.89 24.84 19.75
C ALA A 285 7.44 23.49 19.22
N ARG A 286 7.81 22.54 20.10
CA ARG A 286 8.43 21.26 19.71
C ARG A 286 8.24 20.13 20.72
N GLY A 287 8.43 18.90 20.25
CA GLY A 287 8.41 17.69 21.07
C GLY A 287 7.07 16.96 21.08
N PHE A 288 7.01 15.90 21.88
CA PHE A 288 5.80 15.09 22.11
C PHE A 288 5.23 15.36 23.49
N VAL A 289 4.02 15.90 23.56
CA VAL A 289 3.29 16.14 24.80
C VAL A 289 2.64 14.85 25.25
N VAL A 290 2.98 14.38 26.45
CA VAL A 290 2.40 13.18 27.05
C VAL A 290 0.95 13.46 27.43
N GLU A 291 0.01 12.74 26.83
CA GLU A 291 -1.41 12.77 27.18
C GLU A 291 -1.73 11.72 28.25
N GLN A 292 -1.19 10.52 28.08
CA GLN A 292 -1.42 9.39 28.96
C GLN A 292 -0.18 8.51 29.00
N SER A 293 0.14 7.96 30.16
CA SER A 293 1.29 7.06 30.34
C SER A 293 0.95 6.00 31.39
N THR A 294 1.39 4.77 31.15
CA THR A 294 1.43 3.73 32.19
C THR A 294 2.82 3.60 32.83
N LEU A 295 3.82 4.34 32.32
CA LEU A 295 5.16 4.43 32.89
C LEU A 295 5.14 5.42 34.06
N SER A 296 5.58 4.99 35.24
CA SER A 296 5.58 5.78 36.48
C SER A 296 6.45 7.05 36.42
N GLU A 297 7.45 7.03 35.55
CA GLU A 297 8.44 8.07 35.35
C GLU A 297 7.90 9.22 34.49
N LEU A 298 6.90 8.93 33.63
CA LEU A 298 6.25 9.88 32.72
C LEU A 298 4.88 10.30 33.26
N LYS A 299 4.62 11.60 33.25
CA LYS A 299 3.38 12.21 33.71
C LYS A 299 2.70 12.93 32.56
N GLU A 300 1.38 13.01 32.62
CA GLU A 300 0.59 13.86 31.73
C GLU A 300 1.13 15.30 31.77
N GLY A 301 1.28 15.90 30.59
CA GLY A 301 1.85 17.24 30.39
C GLY A 301 3.38 17.28 30.30
N ASP A 302 4.09 16.16 30.48
CA ASP A 302 5.52 16.12 30.14
C ASP A 302 5.73 16.33 28.64
N ILE A 303 6.79 17.01 28.25
CA ILE A 303 7.14 17.25 26.85
C ILE A 303 8.42 16.50 26.53
N ILE A 304 8.35 15.40 25.77
CA ILE A 304 9.52 14.64 25.33
C ILE A 304 10.20 15.42 24.21
N THR A 305 11.45 15.83 24.43
CA THR A 305 12.24 16.61 23.48
C THR A 305 13.35 15.81 22.81
N HIS A 306 13.85 14.75 23.46
CA HIS A 306 14.87 13.87 22.90
C HIS A 306 14.64 12.41 23.29
N ILE A 307 15.12 11.50 22.43
CA ILE A 307 15.21 10.06 22.70
C ILE A 307 16.65 9.62 22.38
N ASN A 308 17.37 9.07 23.36
CA ASN A 308 18.79 8.69 23.25
C ASN A 308 19.68 9.77 22.62
N ARG A 309 19.53 11.02 23.10
CA ARG A 309 20.24 12.22 22.60
C ARG A 309 19.84 12.66 21.20
N GLN A 310 18.97 11.95 20.50
CA GLN A 310 18.41 12.41 19.23
C GLN A 310 17.26 13.37 19.51
N PRO A 311 17.27 14.59 18.96
CA PRO A 311 16.16 15.51 19.10
C PRO A 311 14.93 14.95 18.41
N VAL A 312 13.77 15.16 19.02
CA VAL A 312 12.48 14.95 18.37
C VAL A 312 12.29 16.10 17.38
N GLU A 313 12.51 15.82 16.10
CA GLU A 313 12.25 16.79 15.02
C GLU A 313 10.79 16.76 14.56
N ALA A 314 10.37 17.80 13.84
CA ALA A 314 8.99 17.95 13.39
C ALA A 314 8.51 16.82 12.45
N SER A 315 9.42 16.20 11.72
CA SER A 315 9.15 15.13 10.75
C SER A 315 9.29 13.71 11.30
N ALA A 316 9.82 13.53 12.51
CA ALA A 316 9.98 12.19 13.08
C ALA A 316 8.69 11.73 13.79
N SER A 317 8.26 10.50 13.52
CA SER A 317 7.24 9.84 14.36
C SER A 317 7.89 9.32 15.63
N LEU A 318 7.17 9.38 16.75
CA LEU A 318 7.59 8.78 18.02
C LEU A 318 7.88 7.29 17.83
N PHE A 319 7.09 6.61 17.01
CA PHE A 319 7.26 5.20 16.70
C PHE A 319 8.63 4.91 16.08
N GLU A 320 9.04 5.73 15.10
CA GLU A 320 10.32 5.56 14.42
C GLU A 320 11.49 5.73 15.40
N LEU A 321 11.44 6.79 16.22
CA LEU A 321 12.47 7.08 17.23
C LEU A 321 12.54 6.01 18.33
N VAL A 322 11.41 5.46 18.76
CA VAL A 322 11.39 4.35 19.73
C VAL A 322 11.91 3.06 19.08
N SER A 323 11.60 2.82 17.82
CA SER A 323 12.00 1.62 17.09
C SER A 323 13.50 1.56 16.81
N THR A 324 14.13 2.68 16.46
CA THR A 324 15.59 2.75 16.26
C THR A 324 16.34 2.44 17.56
N VAL A 325 15.77 2.82 18.70
CA VAL A 325 16.37 2.66 20.03
C VAL A 325 16.05 1.32 20.68
N TYR A 326 14.99 0.64 20.24
CA TYR A 326 14.53 -0.62 20.82
C TYR A 326 15.60 -1.72 20.86
N SER A 327 16.51 -1.74 19.88
CA SER A 327 17.64 -2.68 19.84
C SER A 327 18.50 -2.66 21.12
N LEU A 328 18.46 -1.56 21.88
CA LEU A 328 19.24 -1.34 23.10
C LEU A 328 18.52 -1.77 24.38
N GLY A 329 17.24 -2.14 24.34
CA GLY A 329 16.44 -2.59 25.49
C GLY A 329 16.02 -1.47 26.48
N THR A 330 16.77 -0.37 26.55
CA THR A 330 16.44 0.83 27.32
C THR A 330 16.50 2.08 26.45
N ALA A 331 15.63 3.05 26.73
CA ALA A 331 15.65 4.36 26.10
C ALA A 331 15.81 5.45 27.16
N THR A 332 16.67 6.42 26.89
CA THR A 332 16.83 7.63 27.68
C THR A 332 15.98 8.72 27.04
N LEU A 333 15.04 9.28 27.81
CA LEU A 333 14.18 10.37 27.36
C LEU A 333 14.64 11.65 28.05
N THR A 334 14.89 12.69 27.26
CA THR A 334 14.99 14.05 27.77
C THR A 334 13.63 14.69 27.61
N LEU A 335 13.07 15.20 28.71
CA LEU A 335 11.75 15.81 28.74
C LEU A 335 11.77 17.16 29.47
N GLU A 336 10.80 18.01 29.17
CA GLU A 336 10.52 19.23 29.92
C GLU A 336 9.30 18.99 30.81
N ARG A 337 9.47 19.16 32.12
CA ARG A 337 8.39 19.07 33.12
C ARG A 337 8.32 20.38 33.88
N LYS A 338 7.20 21.10 33.78
CA LYS A 338 7.03 22.43 34.40
C LYS A 338 8.19 23.39 34.05
N ASN A 339 8.59 23.42 32.78
CA ASN A 339 9.70 24.22 32.24
C ASN A 339 11.10 23.88 32.77
N ALA A 340 11.28 22.73 33.42
CA ALA A 340 12.59 22.22 33.82
C ALA A 340 12.94 20.97 32.99
N PRO A 341 14.17 20.88 32.44
CA PRO A 341 14.63 19.67 31.78
C PRO A 341 14.82 18.56 32.82
N LEU A 342 14.38 17.36 32.46
CA LEU A 342 14.54 16.13 33.22
C LEU A 342 14.99 15.03 32.27
N GLU A 343 15.91 14.19 32.73
CA GLU A 343 16.31 12.99 32.02
C GLU A 343 15.76 11.77 32.77
N ILE A 344 15.08 10.89 32.05
CA ILE A 344 14.58 9.62 32.60
C ILE A 344 15.06 8.47 31.73
N THR A 345 15.35 7.33 32.35
CA THR A 345 15.61 6.08 31.64
C THR A 345 14.38 5.21 31.75
N ILE A 346 13.90 4.70 30.63
CA ILE A 346 12.79 3.76 30.56
C ILE A 346 13.25 2.44 29.96
N THR A 347 12.61 1.35 30.39
CA THR A 347 12.83 0.02 29.81
C THR A 347 11.76 -0.24 28.75
N LEU A 348 12.20 -0.52 27.53
CA LEU A 348 11.29 -0.88 26.43
C LEU A 348 10.98 -2.37 26.49
N LYS A 349 9.69 -2.70 26.61
CA LYS A 349 9.24 -4.11 26.57
C LYS A 349 8.95 -4.52 25.13
N LYS A 350 8.67 -5.81 24.91
CA LYS A 350 8.24 -6.34 23.62
C LYS A 350 6.77 -6.72 23.68
N ILE A 351 6.07 -6.52 22.57
CA ILE A 351 4.82 -7.23 22.25
C ILE A 351 5.14 -8.31 21.23
#